data_AF-A4TAJ0-F1
#
_entry.id   AF-A4TAJ0-F1
#
_cell.length_a   1.000
_cell.length_b   1.000
_cell.length_c   1.000
_cell.angle_alpha   90.00
_cell.angle_beta   90.00
_cell.angle_gamma   90.00
#
_symmetry.space_group_name_H-M   'P 1'
#
loop_
_entity.id
_entity.type
_entity.pdbx_description
1 polymer ?
#
loop_
_entity_poly.entity_id
_entity_poly.type
_entity_poly.pdbx_seq_one_letter_code
_entity_poly.pdbx_strand_id
1 'polypeptide(L)'
;MTDFGKTLRAVETSIPGLTLWDLPVHGDNRGWFKENWQRAKMVAAGLPDFGPVQNNISFNQAPGTLRGIHAEPWDKFISVGSGRIFGAWVDLRSGPTFGTVFTAEIDPSRAVFVPRGVGNAFQTLEPETVYVYLVNDHYSPGVGYPSLNPGDEALAIEWPIPLDRAEMSEKDRAQPPLSEVTPVPGPKTLVLGADGQLGRALRAAYAEAPHVEFATRAELDLCAPDLDSARRWRDYDTIVNAAAYTAVDAAETSEGRTAAWTVNVTGVAALARVATAHGITLVHVSSDYVFDGSAASPYREDDPLSPLGVYGQTKAAGDQLVSTVPRHYVVRTSWVVGEGRNFVQTMLSLAAKGVDPAVVDDQFGRLTFTSELARAVRHLTESRAPYGTYNVSGSGTERTWADIARRTFDLAGHDPRRVRGVSTAEYFSAATAPVAPRPARSVLDLGKIEATGFWPADMDETLTDYVRAATLHTQSV
;
A
#
# COMPACT_ATOMS: atom_id res chain seq x y z
N MET A 1 -8.55 -41.31 -11.83
CA MET A 1 -7.58 -41.97 -10.92
C MET A 1 -6.56 -40.91 -10.53
N THR A 2 -6.34 -40.69 -9.24
CA THR A 2 -5.43 -39.63 -8.75
C THR A 2 -4.02 -39.88 -9.28
N ASP A 3 -3.45 -38.88 -9.93
CA ASP A 3 -2.09 -38.94 -10.43
C ASP A 3 -1.08 -38.60 -9.31
N PHE A 4 -0.16 -39.52 -9.03
CA PHE A 4 0.79 -39.41 -7.93
C PHE A 4 2.16 -38.93 -8.40
N GLY A 5 2.94 -38.32 -7.50
CA GLY A 5 4.33 -37.92 -7.79
C GLY A 5 4.50 -36.62 -8.57
N LYS A 6 3.44 -35.81 -8.70
CA LYS A 6 3.55 -34.45 -9.26
C LYS A 6 4.47 -33.57 -8.42
N THR A 7 5.13 -32.63 -9.09
CA THR A 7 5.88 -31.55 -8.43
C THR A 7 4.95 -30.37 -8.18
N LEU A 8 5.11 -29.69 -7.04
CA LEU A 8 4.35 -28.48 -6.72
C LEU A 8 4.65 -27.40 -7.77
N ARG A 9 3.63 -26.98 -8.53
CA ARG A 9 3.75 -25.86 -9.48
C ARG A 9 2.41 -25.20 -9.76
N ALA A 10 2.46 -23.92 -10.09
CA ALA A 10 1.33 -23.16 -10.60
C ALA A 10 1.19 -23.32 -12.12
N VAL A 11 -0.04 -23.24 -12.60
CA VAL A 11 -0.44 -23.18 -13.99
C VAL A 11 -1.36 -21.97 -14.13
N GLU A 12 -0.97 -21.04 -15.00
CA GLU A 12 -1.76 -19.86 -15.31
C GLU A 12 -3.06 -20.24 -16.02
N THR A 13 -4.07 -19.40 -15.84
CA THR A 13 -5.40 -19.59 -16.43
C THR A 13 -5.80 -18.40 -17.29
N SER A 14 -6.95 -18.47 -17.95
CA SER A 14 -7.52 -17.35 -18.70
C SER A 14 -7.97 -16.18 -17.81
N ILE A 15 -8.13 -16.39 -16.50
CA ILE A 15 -8.58 -15.38 -15.54
C ILE A 15 -7.36 -14.84 -14.77
N PRO A 16 -7.05 -13.53 -14.84
CA PRO A 16 -5.87 -12.96 -14.17
C PRO A 16 -5.85 -13.24 -12.66
N GLY A 17 -4.76 -13.85 -12.18
CA GLY A 17 -4.54 -14.20 -10.78
C GLY A 17 -5.19 -15.52 -10.33
N LEU A 18 -6.16 -16.06 -11.08
CA LEU A 18 -6.65 -17.42 -10.85
C LEU A 18 -5.57 -18.39 -11.31
N THR A 19 -5.13 -19.27 -10.41
CA THR A 19 -4.06 -20.22 -10.70
C THR A 19 -4.49 -21.63 -10.31
N LEU A 20 -4.19 -22.56 -11.20
CA LEU A 20 -4.38 -23.99 -11.00
C LEU A 20 -3.06 -24.59 -10.53
N TRP A 21 -3.10 -25.52 -9.59
CA TRP A 21 -1.92 -26.04 -8.93
C TRP A 21 -1.86 -27.54 -9.05
N ASP A 22 -0.70 -28.04 -9.47
CA ASP A 22 -0.35 -29.45 -9.30
C ASP A 22 0.19 -29.62 -7.88
N LEU A 23 -0.36 -30.58 -7.12
CA LEU A 23 0.04 -30.89 -5.75
C LEU A 23 0.80 -32.22 -5.69
N PRO A 24 1.90 -32.30 -4.92
CA PRO A 24 2.50 -33.58 -4.58
C PRO A 24 1.53 -34.44 -3.76
N VAL A 25 1.24 -35.63 -4.29
CA VAL A 25 0.46 -36.66 -3.59
C VAL A 25 1.27 -37.94 -3.57
N HIS A 26 1.41 -38.53 -2.39
CA HIS A 26 2.20 -39.72 -2.12
C HIS A 26 1.27 -40.89 -1.81
N GLY A 27 1.18 -41.84 -2.72
CA GLY A 27 0.42 -43.09 -2.52
C GLY A 27 1.25 -44.18 -1.84
N ASP A 28 0.61 -44.97 -0.98
CA ASP A 28 1.15 -46.22 -0.44
C ASP A 28 0.03 -47.27 -0.29
N ASN A 29 0.33 -48.41 0.34
CA ASN A 29 -0.65 -49.49 0.54
C ASN A 29 -1.79 -49.15 1.53
N ARG A 30 -1.77 -47.98 2.17
CA ARG A 30 -2.79 -47.49 3.10
C ARG A 30 -3.65 -46.38 2.51
N GLY A 31 -3.36 -45.93 1.29
CA GLY A 31 -4.06 -44.84 0.62
C GLY A 31 -3.08 -43.80 0.06
N TRP A 32 -3.34 -42.52 0.30
CA TRP A 32 -2.43 -41.46 -0.10
C TRP A 32 -2.36 -40.33 0.93
N PHE A 33 -1.23 -39.64 0.95
CA PHE A 33 -0.97 -38.46 1.76
C PHE A 33 -0.66 -37.26 0.88
N LYS A 34 -1.15 -36.07 1.27
CA LYS A 34 -0.78 -34.80 0.64
C LYS A 34 -0.67 -33.70 1.68
N GLU A 35 0.29 -32.80 1.47
CA GLU A 35 0.31 -31.50 2.15
C GLU A 35 -0.64 -30.57 1.41
N ASN A 36 -1.88 -30.47 1.91
CA ASN A 36 -2.90 -29.66 1.23
C ASN A 36 -2.56 -28.16 1.22
N TRP A 37 -1.84 -27.69 2.24
CA TRP A 37 -1.37 -26.32 2.37
C TRP A 37 -0.07 -26.29 3.16
N GLN A 38 0.94 -25.60 2.64
CA GLN A 38 2.17 -25.30 3.36
C GLN A 38 2.69 -23.95 2.86
N ARG A 39 2.60 -22.91 3.71
CA ARG A 39 2.85 -21.51 3.34
C ARG A 39 4.22 -21.32 2.69
N ALA A 40 5.30 -21.79 3.30
CA ALA A 40 6.66 -21.57 2.81
C ALA A 40 6.88 -22.19 1.41
N LYS A 41 6.43 -23.43 1.18
CA LYS A 41 6.56 -24.13 -0.10
C LYS A 41 5.72 -23.47 -1.20
N MET A 42 4.48 -23.10 -0.88
CA MET A 42 3.56 -22.51 -1.86
C MET A 42 3.95 -21.08 -2.23
N VAL A 43 4.35 -20.26 -1.26
CA VAL A 43 4.85 -18.90 -1.53
C VAL A 43 6.15 -18.94 -2.31
N ALA A 44 7.09 -19.82 -1.96
CA ALA A 44 8.31 -20.02 -2.75
C ALA A 44 8.04 -20.49 -4.18
N ALA A 45 6.93 -21.20 -4.41
CA ALA A 45 6.47 -21.63 -5.73
C ALA A 45 5.65 -20.55 -6.48
N GLY A 46 5.50 -19.34 -5.93
CA GLY A 46 4.86 -18.20 -6.57
C GLY A 46 3.41 -17.95 -6.17
N LEU A 47 2.86 -18.68 -5.19
CA LEU A 47 1.53 -18.35 -4.68
C LEU A 47 1.58 -17.03 -3.89
N PRO A 48 0.64 -16.09 -4.12
CA PRO A 48 0.50 -14.95 -3.24
C PRO A 48 0.33 -15.39 -1.78
N ASP A 49 1.12 -14.79 -0.89
CA ASP A 49 0.95 -15.04 0.53
C ASP A 49 -0.34 -14.36 1.02
N PHE A 50 -1.42 -15.13 0.98
CA PHE A 50 -2.77 -14.64 1.26
C PHE A 50 -3.18 -14.80 2.73
N GLY A 51 -2.44 -15.58 3.53
CA GLY A 51 -2.65 -15.70 4.98
C GLY A 51 -4.01 -16.31 5.38
N PRO A 52 -4.23 -17.61 5.15
CA PRO A 52 -5.53 -18.22 5.48
C PRO A 52 -5.82 -18.18 6.98
N VAL A 53 -7.03 -17.74 7.33
CA VAL A 53 -7.51 -17.62 8.73
C VAL A 53 -8.61 -18.62 9.05
N GLN A 54 -9.18 -19.28 8.03
CA GLN A 54 -10.26 -20.24 8.18
C GLN A 54 -10.11 -21.39 7.18
N ASN A 55 -10.43 -22.60 7.63
CA ASN A 55 -10.50 -23.81 6.83
C ASN A 55 -11.93 -24.34 6.83
N ASN A 56 -12.43 -24.66 5.64
CA ASN A 56 -13.80 -25.09 5.43
C ASN A 56 -13.81 -26.44 4.71
N ILE A 57 -14.73 -27.31 5.12
CA ILE A 57 -14.90 -28.64 4.53
C ILE A 57 -16.38 -28.82 4.22
N SER A 58 -16.69 -29.30 3.02
CA SER A 58 -18.01 -29.79 2.66
C SER A 58 -17.93 -31.22 2.16
N PHE A 59 -18.73 -32.09 2.77
CA PHE A 59 -18.95 -33.46 2.33
C PHE A 59 -20.15 -33.50 1.38
N ASN A 60 -20.00 -34.19 0.25
CA ASN A 60 -21.05 -34.31 -0.76
C ASN A 60 -21.23 -35.80 -1.07
N GLN A 61 -22.43 -36.32 -0.79
CA GLN A 61 -22.70 -37.76 -0.80
C GLN A 61 -22.81 -38.33 -2.21
N ALA A 62 -23.43 -37.60 -3.14
CA ALA A 62 -23.72 -38.05 -4.49
C ALA A 62 -22.93 -37.26 -5.56
N PRO A 63 -22.68 -37.85 -6.74
CA PRO A 63 -22.33 -37.10 -7.94
C PRO A 63 -23.45 -36.13 -8.33
N GLY A 64 -23.09 -35.01 -8.95
CA GLY A 64 -24.04 -34.01 -9.43
C GLY A 64 -24.43 -32.96 -8.40
N THR A 65 -23.92 -33.02 -7.16
CA THR A 65 -24.04 -31.91 -6.21
C THR A 65 -23.32 -30.70 -6.78
N LEU A 66 -24.09 -29.63 -7.02
CA LEU A 66 -23.59 -28.37 -7.58
C LEU A 66 -23.78 -27.26 -6.56
N ARG A 67 -22.69 -26.54 -6.26
CA ARG A 67 -22.73 -25.28 -5.50
C ARG A 67 -22.45 -24.14 -6.46
N GLY A 68 -23.33 -23.13 -6.42
CA GLY A 68 -23.41 -22.07 -7.44
C GLY A 68 -22.18 -21.18 -7.58
N ILE A 69 -22.24 -20.21 -8.50
CA ILE A 69 -21.12 -19.30 -8.80
C ILE A 69 -21.17 -18.12 -7.83
N HIS A 70 -20.26 -18.11 -6.86
CA HIS A 70 -20.19 -17.10 -5.80
C HIS A 70 -18.86 -16.35 -5.87
N ALA A 71 -18.88 -15.02 -5.95
CA ALA A 71 -17.69 -14.18 -5.93
C ALA A 71 -17.49 -13.54 -4.56
N GLU A 72 -17.00 -14.33 -3.61
CA GLU A 72 -16.80 -13.85 -2.25
C GLU A 72 -15.71 -12.79 -2.14
N PRO A 73 -15.79 -11.90 -1.13
CA PRO A 73 -14.88 -10.76 -0.97
C PRO A 73 -13.51 -11.14 -0.36
N TRP A 74 -13.06 -12.39 -0.54
CA TRP A 74 -11.81 -12.94 -0.02
C TRP A 74 -11.19 -13.91 -1.01
N ASP A 75 -9.90 -14.16 -0.83
CA ASP A 75 -9.18 -15.16 -1.64
C ASP A 75 -9.45 -16.56 -1.10
N LYS A 76 -9.41 -17.56 -1.98
CA LYS A 76 -9.60 -18.97 -1.62
C LYS A 76 -8.47 -19.83 -2.14
N PHE A 77 -8.12 -20.86 -1.38
CA PHE A 77 -7.33 -21.98 -1.87
C PHE A 77 -8.15 -23.27 -1.75
N ILE A 78 -8.54 -23.84 -2.89
CA ILE A 78 -9.48 -24.94 -3.01
C ILE A 78 -8.75 -26.23 -3.37
N SER A 79 -9.17 -27.33 -2.78
CA SER A 79 -8.63 -28.66 -3.02
C SER A 79 -9.66 -29.75 -2.67
N VAL A 80 -9.41 -30.99 -3.09
CA VAL A 80 -10.30 -32.13 -2.83
C VAL A 80 -9.64 -33.15 -1.91
N GLY A 81 -10.27 -33.46 -0.79
CA GLY A 81 -9.81 -34.47 0.17
C GLY A 81 -10.15 -35.91 -0.24
N SER A 82 -11.18 -36.11 -1.05
CA SER A 82 -11.59 -37.41 -1.64
C SER A 82 -12.54 -37.15 -2.81
N GLY A 83 -12.57 -38.06 -3.79
CA GLY A 83 -13.42 -37.93 -4.98
C GLY A 83 -12.86 -36.96 -6.02
N ARG A 84 -13.75 -36.46 -6.89
CA ARG A 84 -13.44 -35.51 -7.96
C ARG A 84 -14.55 -34.48 -8.13
N ILE A 85 -14.15 -33.28 -8.52
CA ILE A 85 -15.08 -32.23 -8.94
C ILE A 85 -14.74 -31.71 -10.33
N PHE A 86 -15.74 -31.17 -11.00
CA PHE A 86 -15.58 -30.19 -12.06
C PHE A 86 -15.75 -28.80 -11.46
N GLY A 87 -14.71 -27.99 -11.49
CA GLY A 87 -14.76 -26.59 -11.06
C GLY A 87 -15.02 -25.66 -12.24
N ALA A 88 -15.80 -24.61 -12.00
CA ALA A 88 -16.05 -23.52 -12.93
C ALA A 88 -15.83 -22.19 -12.21
N TRP A 89 -15.01 -21.32 -12.82
CA TRP A 89 -14.68 -20.00 -12.30
C TRP A 89 -15.03 -18.93 -13.31
N VAL A 90 -15.58 -17.81 -12.84
CA VAL A 90 -16.01 -16.69 -13.68
C VAL A 90 -15.44 -15.40 -13.13
N ASP A 91 -14.74 -14.62 -13.95
CA ASP A 91 -14.23 -13.33 -13.51
C ASP A 91 -15.38 -12.32 -13.37
N LEU A 92 -15.79 -12.00 -12.14
CA LEU A 92 -16.84 -11.02 -11.89
C LEU A 92 -16.28 -9.64 -11.51
N ARG A 93 -14.97 -9.42 -11.66
CA ARG A 93 -14.33 -8.14 -11.38
C ARG A 93 -14.58 -7.14 -12.50
N SER A 94 -14.68 -5.87 -12.16
CA SER A 94 -14.74 -4.79 -13.14
C SER A 94 -13.47 -4.77 -13.99
N GLY A 95 -13.60 -4.84 -15.30
CA GLY A 95 -12.47 -4.80 -16.22
C GLY A 95 -12.71 -5.53 -17.53
N PRO A 96 -11.70 -5.59 -18.41
CA PRO A 96 -11.81 -6.21 -19.72
C PRO A 96 -12.03 -7.73 -19.68
N THR A 97 -11.78 -8.38 -18.54
CA THR A 97 -11.95 -9.83 -18.34
C THR A 97 -13.29 -10.20 -17.73
N PHE A 98 -14.17 -9.24 -17.42
CA PHE A 98 -15.49 -9.53 -16.84
C PHE A 98 -16.27 -10.57 -17.67
N GLY A 99 -16.77 -11.61 -17.01
CA GLY A 99 -17.47 -12.73 -17.65
C GLY A 99 -16.56 -13.83 -18.20
N THR A 100 -15.23 -13.68 -18.15
CA THR A 100 -14.30 -14.73 -18.62
C THR A 100 -14.47 -15.98 -17.77
N VAL A 101 -14.56 -17.14 -18.41
CA VAL A 101 -14.74 -18.44 -17.77
C VAL A 101 -13.46 -19.25 -17.82
N PHE A 102 -13.18 -19.97 -16.73
CA PHE A 102 -12.18 -21.04 -16.67
C PHE A 102 -12.81 -22.28 -16.03
N THR A 103 -12.52 -23.47 -16.56
CA THR A 103 -13.03 -24.74 -16.02
C THR A 103 -11.92 -25.77 -15.91
N ALA A 104 -12.00 -26.66 -14.92
CA ALA A 104 -11.06 -27.75 -14.75
C ALA A 104 -11.63 -28.87 -13.87
N GLU A 105 -11.25 -30.11 -14.14
CA GLU A 105 -11.39 -31.19 -13.17
C GLU A 105 -10.33 -31.08 -12.07
N ILE A 106 -10.76 -31.21 -10.82
CA ILE A 106 -9.92 -31.20 -9.62
C ILE A 106 -10.09 -32.54 -8.91
N ASP A 107 -8.98 -33.23 -8.75
CA ASP A 107 -8.83 -34.43 -7.93
C ASP A 107 -7.87 -34.11 -6.75
N PRO A 108 -7.52 -35.09 -5.88
CA PRO A 108 -6.62 -34.81 -4.78
C PRO A 108 -5.23 -34.28 -5.16
N SER A 109 -4.78 -34.50 -6.40
CA SER A 109 -3.50 -34.03 -6.95
C SER A 109 -3.55 -32.61 -7.52
N ARG A 110 -4.71 -31.94 -7.44
CA ARG A 110 -4.88 -30.58 -7.94
C ARG A 110 -5.53 -29.66 -6.90
N ALA A 111 -5.22 -28.39 -7.02
CA ALA A 111 -5.84 -27.32 -6.24
C ALA A 111 -6.00 -26.06 -7.07
N VAL A 112 -6.79 -25.10 -6.60
CA VAL A 112 -7.01 -23.82 -7.29
C VAL A 112 -6.93 -22.68 -6.29
N PHE A 113 -6.13 -21.67 -6.61
CA PHE A 113 -6.18 -20.39 -5.91
C PHE A 113 -7.12 -19.45 -6.66
N VAL A 114 -8.16 -18.99 -5.98
CA VAL A 114 -9.22 -18.12 -6.49
C VAL A 114 -9.08 -16.74 -5.85
N PRO A 115 -8.70 -15.70 -6.61
CA PRO A 115 -8.68 -14.34 -6.09
C PRO A 115 -10.07 -13.84 -5.73
N ARG A 116 -10.14 -12.89 -4.79
CA ARG A 116 -11.36 -12.15 -4.47
C ARG A 116 -12.04 -11.62 -5.74
N GLY A 117 -13.37 -11.70 -5.76
CA GLY A 117 -14.17 -11.24 -6.90
C GLY A 117 -14.24 -12.19 -8.11
N VAL A 118 -13.50 -13.31 -8.10
CA VAL A 118 -13.71 -14.40 -9.05
C VAL A 118 -14.79 -15.33 -8.51
N GLY A 119 -15.87 -15.48 -9.27
CA GLY A 119 -16.97 -16.40 -8.99
C GLY A 119 -16.46 -17.83 -8.99
N ASN A 120 -16.78 -18.61 -7.96
CA ASN A 120 -16.36 -20.00 -7.81
C ASN A 120 -17.58 -20.92 -7.73
N ALA A 121 -17.64 -21.93 -8.58
CA ALA A 121 -18.61 -23.02 -8.54
C ALA A 121 -17.94 -24.39 -8.69
N PHE A 122 -18.63 -25.44 -8.25
CA PHE A 122 -18.22 -26.80 -8.55
C PHE A 122 -19.40 -27.75 -8.68
N GLN A 123 -19.18 -28.84 -9.41
CA GLN A 123 -20.07 -30.00 -9.50
C GLN A 123 -19.28 -31.26 -9.12
N THR A 124 -19.83 -32.09 -8.21
CA THR A 124 -19.20 -33.36 -7.84
C THR A 124 -19.33 -34.38 -8.98
N LEU A 125 -18.24 -35.08 -9.29
CA LEU A 125 -18.21 -36.11 -10.32
C LEU A 125 -18.26 -37.53 -9.74
N GLU A 126 -17.95 -37.65 -8.45
CA GLU A 126 -17.88 -38.93 -7.72
C GLU A 126 -18.66 -38.84 -6.40
N PRO A 127 -19.20 -39.95 -5.90
CA PRO A 127 -19.81 -39.99 -4.57
C PRO A 127 -18.77 -39.72 -3.48
N GLU A 128 -19.24 -39.39 -2.28
CA GLU A 128 -18.40 -39.19 -1.09
C GLU A 128 -17.24 -38.20 -1.31
N THR A 129 -17.51 -37.16 -2.12
CA THR A 129 -16.52 -36.14 -2.47
C THR A 129 -16.36 -35.13 -1.33
N VAL A 130 -15.13 -34.97 -0.84
CA VAL A 130 -14.77 -34.02 0.22
C VAL A 130 -14.11 -32.80 -0.41
N TYR A 131 -14.82 -31.68 -0.45
CA TYR A 131 -14.30 -30.40 -0.95
C TYR A 131 -13.75 -29.59 0.23
N VAL A 132 -12.50 -29.13 0.12
CA VAL A 132 -11.78 -28.41 1.17
C VAL A 132 -11.33 -27.06 0.62
N TYR A 133 -11.52 -25.99 1.39
CA TYR A 133 -11.00 -24.69 0.99
C TYR A 133 -10.55 -23.86 2.18
N LEU A 134 -9.48 -23.10 1.95
CA LEU A 134 -8.95 -22.10 2.88
C LEU A 134 -9.37 -20.70 2.42
N VAL A 135 -9.59 -19.80 3.36
CA VAL A 135 -9.92 -18.38 3.08
C VAL A 135 -9.12 -17.44 3.98
N ASN A 136 -8.83 -16.23 3.50
CA ASN A 136 -8.11 -15.19 4.26
C ASN A 136 -9.00 -14.15 4.92
N ASP A 137 -10.29 -14.45 5.05
CA ASP A 137 -11.22 -13.57 5.74
C ASP A 137 -12.31 -14.36 6.45
N HIS A 138 -12.88 -13.76 7.48
CA HIS A 138 -13.91 -14.40 8.28
C HIS A 138 -15.27 -14.31 7.59
N TYR A 139 -15.95 -15.46 7.48
CA TYR A 139 -17.33 -15.48 7.06
C TYR A 139 -18.20 -14.69 8.04
N SER A 140 -18.91 -13.69 7.53
CA SER A 140 -19.87 -12.89 8.29
C SER A 140 -21.28 -13.15 7.75
N PRO A 141 -22.21 -13.70 8.55
CA PRO A 141 -23.59 -13.93 8.11
C PRO A 141 -24.25 -12.63 7.63
N GLY A 142 -25.02 -12.70 6.54
CA GLY A 142 -25.80 -11.57 6.03
C GLY A 142 -25.05 -10.62 5.08
N VAL A 143 -23.75 -10.82 4.85
CA VAL A 143 -23.01 -10.07 3.81
C VAL A 143 -23.30 -10.70 2.45
N GLY A 144 -24.01 -9.97 1.59
CA GLY A 144 -24.20 -10.34 0.20
C GLY A 144 -22.94 -10.09 -0.63
N TYR A 145 -22.71 -10.94 -1.62
CA TYR A 145 -21.67 -10.78 -2.63
C TYR A 145 -22.21 -11.21 -4.00
N PRO A 146 -21.65 -10.68 -5.11
CA PRO A 146 -22.09 -11.05 -6.44
C PRO A 146 -22.13 -12.56 -6.62
N SER A 147 -23.25 -13.03 -7.14
CA SER A 147 -23.54 -14.44 -7.37
C SER A 147 -24.27 -14.55 -8.69
N LEU A 148 -24.05 -15.65 -9.39
CA LEU A 148 -24.43 -15.82 -10.78
C LEU A 148 -25.11 -17.17 -10.98
N ASN A 149 -26.11 -17.19 -11.87
CA ASN A 149 -26.80 -18.40 -12.24
C ASN A 149 -25.84 -19.39 -12.93
N PRO A 150 -25.65 -20.61 -12.41
CA PRO A 150 -24.80 -21.62 -13.06
C PRO A 150 -25.29 -22.06 -14.45
N GLY A 151 -26.58 -21.83 -14.74
CA GLY A 151 -27.22 -22.15 -16.02
C GLY A 151 -27.33 -20.98 -16.99
N ASP A 152 -26.64 -19.86 -16.74
CA ASP A 152 -26.61 -18.77 -17.71
C ASP A 152 -25.88 -19.19 -19.00
N GLU A 153 -26.62 -19.16 -20.12
CA GLU A 153 -26.13 -19.53 -21.45
C GLU A 153 -24.94 -18.66 -21.91
N ALA A 154 -24.86 -17.41 -21.43
CA ALA A 154 -23.76 -16.49 -21.76
C ALA A 154 -22.39 -17.00 -21.30
N LEU A 155 -22.35 -17.88 -20.29
CA LEU A 155 -21.11 -18.45 -19.75
C LEU A 155 -20.59 -19.65 -20.54
N ALA A 156 -21.46 -20.29 -21.34
CA ALA A 156 -21.12 -21.50 -22.10
C ALA A 156 -20.38 -22.58 -21.28
N ILE A 157 -20.75 -22.76 -19.99
CA ILE A 157 -20.13 -23.78 -19.14
C ILE A 157 -20.68 -25.15 -19.51
N GLU A 158 -19.80 -26.03 -20.00
CA GLU A 158 -20.11 -27.43 -20.29
C GLU A 158 -20.11 -28.27 -19.01
N TRP A 159 -21.21 -28.21 -18.24
CA TRP A 159 -21.37 -29.01 -17.03
C TRP A 159 -21.39 -30.52 -17.34
N PRO A 160 -20.49 -31.34 -16.74
CA PRO A 160 -20.41 -32.77 -17.05
C PRO A 160 -21.68 -33.57 -16.75
N ILE A 161 -22.42 -33.16 -15.72
CA ILE A 161 -23.77 -33.66 -15.43
C ILE A 161 -24.75 -32.54 -15.76
N PRO A 162 -25.76 -32.79 -16.62
CA PRO A 162 -26.78 -31.80 -16.99
C PRO A 162 -27.44 -31.14 -15.76
N LEU A 163 -27.69 -29.83 -15.83
CA LEU A 163 -28.20 -29.02 -14.70
C LEU A 163 -29.61 -29.40 -14.22
N ASP A 164 -30.42 -30.01 -15.08
CA ASP A 164 -31.73 -30.59 -14.74
C ASP A 164 -31.60 -31.84 -13.87
N ARG A 165 -30.44 -32.50 -13.92
CA ARG A 165 -30.07 -33.66 -13.09
C ARG A 165 -29.13 -33.31 -11.94
N ALA A 166 -28.64 -32.08 -11.86
CA ALA A 166 -27.77 -31.63 -10.78
C ALA A 166 -28.56 -31.34 -9.50
N GLU A 167 -28.00 -31.76 -8.36
CA GLU A 167 -28.50 -31.40 -7.04
C GLU A 167 -28.00 -30.00 -6.69
N MET A 168 -28.87 -29.01 -6.84
CA MET A 168 -28.58 -27.59 -6.63
C MET A 168 -29.68 -26.93 -5.78
N SER A 169 -29.27 -26.03 -4.88
CA SER A 169 -30.18 -25.29 -4.01
C SER A 169 -31.10 -24.35 -4.80
N GLU A 170 -32.30 -24.07 -4.28
CA GLU A 170 -33.21 -23.06 -4.87
C GLU A 170 -32.55 -21.68 -4.93
N LYS A 171 -31.74 -21.34 -3.92
CA LYS A 171 -30.97 -20.09 -3.87
C LYS A 171 -30.03 -19.96 -5.06
N ASP A 172 -29.31 -21.02 -5.42
CA ASP A 172 -28.36 -21.00 -6.55
C ASP A 172 -29.11 -20.97 -7.89
N ARG A 173 -30.25 -21.67 -8.00
CA ARG A 173 -31.13 -21.64 -9.18
C ARG A 173 -31.72 -20.26 -9.45
N ALA A 174 -31.97 -19.48 -8.39
CA ALA A 174 -32.59 -18.17 -8.46
C ALA A 174 -31.57 -17.02 -8.60
N GLN A 175 -30.27 -17.30 -8.74
CA GLN A 175 -29.29 -16.25 -8.97
C GLN A 175 -29.52 -15.58 -10.33
N PRO A 176 -29.18 -14.27 -10.46
CA PRO A 176 -29.36 -13.53 -11.70
C PRO A 176 -28.41 -14.03 -12.81
N PRO A 177 -28.71 -13.76 -14.09
CA PRO A 177 -27.77 -13.93 -15.19
C PRO A 177 -26.66 -12.87 -15.13
N LEU A 178 -25.56 -13.10 -15.88
CA LEU A 178 -24.36 -12.26 -15.95
C LEU A 178 -24.70 -10.82 -16.35
N SER A 179 -25.69 -10.64 -17.22
CA SER A 179 -26.16 -9.32 -17.65
C SER A 179 -26.73 -8.46 -16.52
N GLU A 180 -27.12 -9.07 -15.41
CA GLU A 180 -27.69 -8.40 -14.23
C GLU A 180 -26.70 -8.37 -13.04
N VAL A 181 -25.52 -8.97 -13.18
CA VAL A 181 -24.49 -8.95 -12.14
C VAL A 181 -23.75 -7.63 -12.14
N THR A 182 -23.80 -6.91 -11.02
CA THR A 182 -22.92 -5.75 -10.78
C THR A 182 -21.47 -6.23 -10.62
N PRO A 183 -20.53 -5.75 -11.44
CA PRO A 183 -19.12 -6.14 -11.31
C PRO A 183 -18.53 -5.77 -9.95
N VAL A 184 -17.69 -6.65 -9.42
CA VAL A 184 -16.90 -6.41 -8.20
C VAL A 184 -15.87 -5.32 -8.51
N PRO A 185 -15.92 -4.16 -7.84
CA PRO A 185 -14.94 -3.11 -8.09
C PRO A 185 -13.54 -3.56 -7.67
N GLY A 186 -12.52 -3.00 -8.33
CA GLY A 186 -11.14 -3.15 -7.89
C GLY A 186 -10.90 -2.60 -6.48
N PRO A 187 -9.84 -3.04 -5.80
CA PRO A 187 -9.49 -2.51 -4.49
C PRO A 187 -9.16 -1.02 -4.55
N LYS A 188 -9.41 -0.33 -3.43
CA LYS A 188 -9.16 1.10 -3.28
C LYS A 188 -7.81 1.39 -2.66
N THR A 189 -7.26 2.55 -2.99
CA THR A 189 -6.16 3.16 -2.23
C THR A 189 -6.72 4.27 -1.34
N LEU A 190 -6.32 4.32 -0.07
CA LEU A 190 -6.65 5.39 0.86
C LEU A 190 -5.46 6.31 1.10
N VAL A 191 -5.60 7.61 0.84
CA VAL A 191 -4.60 8.63 1.16
C VAL A 191 -5.04 9.40 2.41
N LEU A 192 -4.23 9.35 3.46
CA LEU A 192 -4.45 10.02 4.75
C LEU A 192 -3.64 11.31 4.84
N GLY A 193 -4.17 12.32 5.54
CA GLY A 193 -3.54 13.64 5.61
C GLY A 193 -3.69 14.40 4.28
N ALA A 194 -4.83 14.20 3.61
CA ALA A 194 -5.09 14.66 2.25
C ALA A 194 -5.07 16.20 2.08
N ASP A 195 -5.18 16.95 3.16
CA ASP A 195 -5.11 18.42 3.23
C ASP A 195 -3.70 18.95 3.52
N GLY A 196 -2.73 18.07 3.82
CA GLY A 196 -1.32 18.42 3.96
C GLY A 196 -0.63 18.68 2.62
N GLN A 197 0.61 19.20 2.66
CA GLN A 197 1.39 19.50 1.45
C GLN A 197 1.54 18.30 0.52
N LEU A 198 1.83 17.12 1.08
CA LEU A 198 1.95 15.88 0.32
C LEU A 198 0.58 15.31 -0.07
N GLY A 199 -0.43 15.42 0.80
CA GLY A 199 -1.80 15.00 0.49
C GLY A 199 -2.36 15.70 -0.75
N ARG A 200 -2.14 17.01 -0.89
CA ARG A 200 -2.52 17.78 -2.09
C ARG A 200 -1.78 17.31 -3.34
N ALA A 201 -0.48 17.06 -3.24
CA ALA A 201 0.32 16.56 -4.36
C ALA A 201 -0.10 15.15 -4.78
N LEU A 202 -0.40 14.25 -3.83
CA LEU A 202 -0.97 12.94 -4.10
C LEU A 202 -2.33 13.06 -4.78
N ARG A 203 -3.18 14.00 -4.34
CA ARG A 203 -4.47 14.26 -4.99
C ARG A 203 -4.30 14.68 -6.46
N ALA A 204 -3.34 15.54 -6.76
CA ALA A 204 -3.02 15.89 -8.14
C ALA A 204 -2.47 14.69 -8.93
N ALA A 205 -1.58 13.89 -8.34
CA ALA A 205 -0.97 12.73 -8.99
C ALA A 205 -1.96 11.59 -9.31
N TYR A 206 -3.08 11.53 -8.60
CA TYR A 206 -4.15 10.53 -8.72
C TYR A 206 -5.48 11.14 -9.20
N ALA A 207 -5.47 12.32 -9.84
CA ALA A 207 -6.70 13.01 -10.25
C ALA A 207 -7.62 12.15 -11.15
N GLU A 208 -7.02 11.31 -12.02
CA GLU A 208 -7.73 10.41 -12.94
C GLU A 208 -7.96 9.00 -12.38
N ALA A 209 -7.75 8.80 -11.07
CA ALA A 209 -7.82 7.50 -10.42
C ALA A 209 -9.02 7.44 -9.44
N PRO A 210 -10.24 7.09 -9.91
CA PRO A 210 -11.46 7.13 -9.08
C PRO A 210 -11.49 6.09 -7.94
N HIS A 211 -10.57 5.14 -7.95
CA HIS A 211 -10.38 4.15 -6.89
C HIS A 211 -9.55 4.68 -5.72
N VAL A 212 -9.03 5.92 -5.79
CA VAL A 212 -8.26 6.55 -4.72
C VAL A 212 -9.18 7.42 -3.88
N GLU A 213 -9.35 7.05 -2.61
CA GLU A 213 -10.02 7.84 -1.59
C GLU A 213 -9.02 8.74 -0.88
N PHE A 214 -9.44 9.97 -0.59
CA PHE A 214 -8.64 10.94 0.14
C PHE A 214 -9.35 11.34 1.42
N ALA A 215 -8.70 11.14 2.56
CA ALA A 215 -9.23 11.49 3.87
C ALA A 215 -8.34 12.52 4.58
N THR A 216 -8.97 13.60 5.00
CA THR A 216 -8.45 14.57 5.97
C THR A 216 -8.57 14.00 7.39
N ARG A 217 -7.94 14.66 8.36
CA ARG A 217 -8.09 14.30 9.78
C ARG A 217 -9.55 14.32 10.25
N ALA A 218 -10.38 15.23 9.73
CA ALA A 218 -11.78 15.33 10.11
C ALA A 218 -12.63 14.15 9.62
N GLU A 219 -12.23 13.52 8.52
CA GLU A 219 -12.92 12.36 7.94
C GLU A 219 -12.41 11.03 8.49
N LEU A 220 -11.13 10.98 8.90
CA LEU A 220 -10.52 9.83 9.56
C LEU A 220 -9.36 10.28 10.47
N ASP A 221 -9.58 10.25 11.79
CA ASP A 221 -8.54 10.51 12.77
C ASP A 221 -7.87 9.20 13.18
N LEU A 222 -6.55 9.10 12.97
CA LEU A 222 -5.74 7.93 13.34
C LEU A 222 -5.73 7.64 14.85
N CYS A 223 -6.06 8.64 15.66
CA CYS A 223 -6.09 8.53 17.10
C CYS A 223 -7.48 8.17 17.63
N ALA A 224 -8.48 8.04 16.75
CA ALA A 224 -9.83 7.68 17.14
C ALA A 224 -9.90 6.22 17.62
N PRO A 225 -10.63 5.93 18.71
CA PRO A 225 -10.71 4.58 19.28
C PRO A 225 -11.44 3.59 18.37
N ASP A 226 -12.21 4.07 17.39
CA ASP A 226 -13.03 3.29 16.46
C ASP A 226 -12.40 3.11 15.07
N LEU A 227 -11.09 3.42 14.91
CA LEU A 227 -10.37 3.30 13.63
C LEU A 227 -10.56 1.94 12.96
N ASP A 228 -10.54 0.85 13.74
CA ASP A 228 -10.71 -0.52 13.22
C ASP A 228 -12.09 -0.74 12.54
N SER A 229 -13.09 0.09 12.84
CA SER A 229 -14.44 0.06 12.24
C SER A 229 -14.78 1.27 11.38
N ALA A 230 -13.90 2.28 11.31
CA ALA A 230 -14.18 3.56 10.67
C ALA A 230 -14.32 3.47 9.13
N ARG A 231 -13.86 2.36 8.55
CA ARG A 231 -14.03 2.02 7.13
C ARG A 231 -14.24 0.52 6.97
N ARG A 232 -14.81 0.13 5.83
CA ARG A 232 -14.81 -1.28 5.38
C ARG A 232 -13.42 -1.61 4.85
N TRP A 233 -12.47 -1.90 5.74
CA TRP A 233 -11.05 -2.07 5.40
C TRP A 233 -10.78 -3.10 4.30
N ARG A 234 -11.64 -4.11 4.15
CA ARG A 234 -11.60 -5.08 3.04
C ARG A 234 -11.69 -4.47 1.63
N ASP A 235 -12.25 -3.27 1.51
CA ASP A 235 -12.40 -2.56 0.23
C ASP A 235 -11.08 -1.91 -0.21
N TYR A 236 -10.05 -1.87 0.64
CA TYR A 236 -8.75 -1.25 0.36
C TYR A 236 -7.63 -2.28 0.21
N ASP A 237 -6.69 -2.03 -0.69
CA ASP A 237 -5.44 -2.80 -0.79
C ASP A 237 -4.21 -2.00 -0.37
N THR A 238 -4.32 -0.67 -0.31
CA THR A 238 -3.22 0.24 -0.05
C THR A 238 -3.68 1.40 0.82
N ILE A 239 -2.87 1.74 1.82
CA ILE A 239 -3.00 2.97 2.60
C ILE A 239 -1.70 3.78 2.43
N VAL A 240 -1.83 5.04 2.03
CA VAL A 240 -0.75 6.03 2.00
C VAL A 240 -0.93 7.00 3.15
N ASN A 241 -0.10 6.84 4.17
CA ASN A 241 -0.09 7.69 5.35
C ASN A 241 0.84 8.91 5.15
N ALA A 242 0.25 10.03 4.73
CA ALA A 242 0.90 11.35 4.71
C ALA A 242 0.52 12.22 5.93
N ALA A 243 -0.20 11.68 6.91
CA ALA A 243 -0.55 12.36 8.15
C ALA A 243 0.60 12.27 9.16
N ALA A 244 0.96 13.41 9.77
CA ALA A 244 1.98 13.48 10.81
C ALA A 244 1.84 14.76 11.63
N TYR A 245 2.33 14.74 12.87
CA TYR A 245 2.69 15.94 13.60
C TYR A 245 4.06 16.42 13.14
N THR A 246 4.13 17.60 12.53
CA THR A 246 5.34 18.13 11.84
C THR A 246 5.89 19.43 12.44
N ALA A 247 5.30 19.93 13.54
CA ALA A 247 5.79 21.14 14.20
C ALA A 247 7.02 20.82 15.08
N VAL A 248 8.19 20.74 14.44
CA VAL A 248 9.44 20.20 15.03
C VAL A 248 9.81 20.87 16.36
N ASP A 249 9.87 22.21 16.42
CA ASP A 249 10.22 22.94 17.64
C ASP A 249 9.13 22.82 18.72
N ALA A 250 7.85 22.86 18.30
CA ALA A 250 6.72 22.72 19.22
C ALA A 250 6.69 21.33 19.89
N ALA A 251 7.21 20.29 19.22
CA ALA A 251 7.31 18.94 19.76
C ALA A 251 8.16 18.87 21.06
N GLU A 252 9.04 19.83 21.31
CA GLU A 252 9.86 19.86 22.52
C GLU A 252 9.11 20.36 23.76
N THR A 253 7.98 21.04 23.58
CA THR A 253 7.10 21.45 24.67
C THR A 253 6.40 20.23 25.29
N SER A 254 5.91 20.34 26.52
CA SER A 254 5.19 19.25 27.20
C SER A 254 3.94 18.79 26.41
N GLU A 255 3.15 19.75 25.92
CA GLU A 255 1.94 19.50 25.13
C GLU A 255 2.30 18.94 23.75
N GLY A 256 3.26 19.58 23.05
CA GLY A 256 3.69 19.14 21.74
C GLY A 256 4.34 17.76 21.74
N ARG A 257 5.06 17.39 22.81
CA ARG A 257 5.60 16.04 22.98
C ARG A 257 4.49 15.01 23.04
N THR A 258 3.47 15.26 23.86
CA THR A 258 2.30 14.37 23.98
C THR A 258 1.57 14.26 22.64
N ALA A 259 1.40 15.38 21.92
CA ALA A 259 0.76 15.40 20.61
C ALA A 259 1.58 14.64 19.55
N ALA A 260 2.90 14.83 19.52
CA ALA A 260 3.80 14.15 18.59
C ALA A 260 3.78 12.62 18.81
N TRP A 261 3.87 12.15 20.05
CA TRP A 261 3.77 10.73 20.37
C TRP A 261 2.40 10.16 20.03
N THR A 262 1.32 10.88 20.35
CA THR A 262 -0.05 10.45 20.01
C THR A 262 -0.22 10.26 18.51
N VAL A 263 0.19 11.23 17.69
CA VAL A 263 -0.03 11.17 16.24
C VAL A 263 0.98 10.27 15.53
N ASN A 264 2.27 10.48 15.75
CA ASN A 264 3.34 9.81 14.99
C ASN A 264 3.63 8.39 15.49
N VAL A 265 3.19 8.03 16.70
CA VAL A 265 3.44 6.69 17.28
C VAL A 265 2.14 5.95 17.52
N THR A 266 1.24 6.45 18.39
CA THR A 266 0.01 5.73 18.73
C THR A 266 -0.93 5.58 17.52
N GLY A 267 -1.16 6.67 16.76
CA GLY A 267 -1.96 6.63 15.55
C GLY A 267 -1.36 5.74 14.46
N VAL A 268 -0.03 5.75 14.31
CA VAL A 268 0.69 4.89 13.36
C VAL A 268 0.62 3.42 13.78
N ALA A 269 0.72 3.11 15.07
CA ALA A 269 0.55 1.74 15.59
C ALA A 269 -0.86 1.20 15.31
N ALA A 270 -1.90 2.04 15.48
CA ALA A 270 -3.26 1.67 15.14
C ALA A 270 -3.41 1.37 13.64
N LEU A 271 -2.82 2.20 12.79
CA LEU A 271 -2.82 1.99 11.35
C LEU A 271 -2.05 0.73 10.91
N ALA A 272 -0.91 0.45 11.55
CA ALA A 272 -0.13 -0.76 11.31
C ALA A 272 -0.91 -2.03 11.66
N ARG A 273 -1.70 -2.00 12.76
CA ARG A 273 -2.59 -3.09 13.13
C ARG A 273 -3.67 -3.32 12.07
N VAL A 274 -4.35 -2.26 11.63
CA VAL A 274 -5.36 -2.34 10.55
C VAL A 274 -4.75 -2.92 9.29
N ALA A 275 -3.59 -2.42 8.87
CA ALA A 275 -2.93 -2.86 7.65
C ALA A 275 -2.54 -4.35 7.72
N THR A 276 -2.00 -4.78 8.86
CA THR A 276 -1.62 -6.19 9.09
C THR A 276 -2.85 -7.10 9.11
N ALA A 277 -3.91 -6.72 9.82
CA ALA A 277 -5.12 -7.52 9.96
C ALA A 277 -5.84 -7.75 8.63
N HIS A 278 -5.77 -6.79 7.70
CA HIS A 278 -6.46 -6.84 6.42
C HIS A 278 -5.54 -7.11 5.23
N GLY A 279 -4.25 -7.36 5.45
CA GLY A 279 -3.27 -7.60 4.38
C GLY A 279 -3.08 -6.41 3.44
N ILE A 280 -3.28 -5.18 3.94
CA ILE A 280 -3.18 -3.93 3.18
C ILE A 280 -1.71 -3.50 3.12
N THR A 281 -1.29 -2.99 1.97
CA THR A 281 0.02 -2.34 1.81
C THR A 281 0.02 -0.99 2.51
N LEU A 282 0.90 -0.79 3.49
CA LEU A 282 1.04 0.48 4.20
C LEU A 282 2.26 1.27 3.71
N VAL A 283 2.01 2.37 3.00
CA VAL A 283 3.03 3.39 2.71
C VAL A 283 3.03 4.41 3.85
N HIS A 284 4.16 4.57 4.53
CA HIS A 284 4.33 5.54 5.62
C HIS A 284 5.42 6.55 5.28
N VAL A 285 5.06 7.83 5.25
CA VAL A 285 6.01 8.92 4.99
C VAL A 285 6.74 9.25 6.28
N SER A 286 8.05 9.09 6.29
CA SER A 286 8.95 9.37 7.40
C SER A 286 9.88 10.56 7.13
N SER A 287 10.94 10.70 7.90
CA SER A 287 11.84 11.87 7.84
C SER A 287 13.29 11.46 8.01
N ASP A 288 14.18 12.26 7.44
CA ASP A 288 15.61 12.33 7.70
C ASP A 288 15.98 12.61 9.17
N TYR A 289 15.07 13.18 9.98
CA TYR A 289 15.28 13.46 11.41
C TYR A 289 15.33 12.18 12.28
N VAL A 290 15.18 10.99 11.67
CA VAL A 290 15.47 9.71 12.34
C VAL A 290 16.97 9.49 12.56
N PHE A 291 17.82 10.32 11.95
CA PHE A 291 19.27 10.31 12.09
C PHE A 291 19.77 11.52 12.89
N ASP A 292 21.00 11.43 13.41
CA ASP A 292 21.62 12.49 14.21
C ASP A 292 22.33 13.57 13.38
N GLY A 293 22.65 13.23 12.12
CA GLY A 293 23.42 14.06 11.21
C GLY A 293 24.91 14.14 11.49
N SER A 294 25.47 13.17 12.21
CA SER A 294 26.92 13.06 12.46
C SER A 294 27.69 12.36 11.32
N ALA A 295 26.98 11.68 10.41
CA ALA A 295 27.61 10.92 9.34
C ALA A 295 28.22 11.82 8.24
N ALA A 296 29.47 11.49 7.86
CA ALA A 296 30.17 12.16 6.76
C ALA A 296 29.64 11.77 5.37
N SER A 297 29.02 10.59 5.24
CA SER A 297 28.43 10.07 4.01
C SER A 297 26.90 10.15 4.05
N PRO A 298 26.19 10.20 2.90
CA PRO A 298 24.73 10.11 2.89
C PRO A 298 24.21 8.89 3.66
N TYR A 299 23.13 9.06 4.41
CA TYR A 299 22.52 8.00 5.21
C TYR A 299 21.81 6.98 4.32
N ARG A 300 22.10 5.70 4.53
CA ARG A 300 21.45 4.55 3.89
C ARG A 300 20.23 4.11 4.68
N GLU A 301 19.35 3.31 4.08
CA GLU A 301 18.14 2.84 4.76
C GLU A 301 18.41 1.90 5.95
N ASP A 302 19.55 1.20 5.92
CA ASP A 302 20.02 0.27 6.94
C ASP A 302 20.91 0.91 8.01
N ASP A 303 21.22 2.20 7.89
CA ASP A 303 21.93 2.92 8.95
C ASP A 303 21.11 2.94 10.26
N PRO A 304 21.76 2.78 11.43
CA PRO A 304 21.06 2.81 12.71
C PRO A 304 20.34 4.14 12.97
N LEU A 305 19.13 4.07 13.52
CA LEU A 305 18.37 5.25 13.90
C LEU A 305 18.98 5.90 15.14
N SER A 306 19.16 7.22 15.10
CA SER A 306 19.77 8.02 16.17
C SER A 306 19.16 9.42 16.25
N PRO A 307 17.84 9.57 16.42
CA PRO A 307 17.19 10.88 16.37
C PRO A 307 17.56 11.79 17.55
N LEU A 308 17.81 13.08 17.28
CA LEU A 308 18.21 14.05 18.30
C LEU A 308 17.06 14.58 19.16
N GLY A 309 15.89 14.84 18.55
CA GLY A 309 14.77 15.54 19.18
C GLY A 309 13.46 14.74 19.13
N VAL A 310 12.43 15.23 19.81
CA VAL A 310 11.15 14.52 19.98
C VAL A 310 10.48 14.19 18.65
N TYR A 311 10.47 15.14 17.70
CA TYR A 311 9.93 14.88 16.36
C TYR A 311 10.63 13.67 15.71
N GLY A 312 11.96 13.69 15.65
CA GLY A 312 12.77 12.60 15.10
C GLY A 312 12.54 11.27 15.83
N GLN A 313 12.48 11.28 17.16
CA GLN A 313 12.22 10.10 17.99
C GLN A 313 10.87 9.47 17.66
N THR A 314 9.82 10.29 17.53
CA THR A 314 8.48 9.79 17.21
C THR A 314 8.38 9.27 15.77
N LYS A 315 9.10 9.88 14.80
CA LYS A 315 9.21 9.37 13.42
C LYS A 315 9.98 8.06 13.37
N ALA A 316 11.09 7.94 14.10
CA ALA A 316 11.87 6.70 14.20
C ALA A 316 11.06 5.57 14.84
N ALA A 317 10.25 5.86 15.86
CA ALA A 317 9.31 4.90 16.43
C ALA A 317 8.24 4.47 15.40
N GLY A 318 7.72 5.42 14.62
CA GLY A 318 6.82 5.14 13.49
C GLY A 318 7.43 4.20 12.45
N ASP A 319 8.70 4.42 12.06
CA ASP A 319 9.43 3.53 11.15
C ASP A 319 9.48 2.10 11.67
N GLN A 320 9.84 1.93 12.94
CA GLN A 320 9.94 0.60 13.57
C GLN A 320 8.58 -0.10 13.62
N LEU A 321 7.52 0.63 13.97
CA LEU A 321 6.16 0.09 13.99
C LEU A 321 5.72 -0.37 12.60
N VAL A 322 5.89 0.47 11.57
CA VAL A 322 5.49 0.15 10.20
C VAL A 322 6.32 -0.99 9.61
N SER A 323 7.59 -1.12 10.01
CA SER A 323 8.45 -2.23 9.59
C SER A 323 7.94 -3.61 10.03
N THR A 324 7.02 -3.67 11.02
CA THR A 324 6.36 -4.91 11.43
C THR A 324 5.19 -5.31 10.53
N VAL A 325 4.68 -4.40 9.70
CA VAL A 325 3.60 -4.67 8.75
C VAL A 325 4.17 -5.49 7.58
N PRO A 326 3.63 -6.68 7.24
CA PRO A 326 4.24 -7.53 6.21
C PRO A 326 4.38 -6.86 4.83
N ARG A 327 3.44 -5.99 4.47
CA ARG A 327 3.40 -5.25 3.20
C ARG A 327 3.55 -3.77 3.50
N HIS A 328 4.78 -3.27 3.48
CA HIS A 328 5.02 -1.86 3.82
C HIS A 328 6.03 -1.18 2.91
N TYR A 329 5.89 0.14 2.82
CA TYR A 329 6.91 1.04 2.32
C TYR A 329 7.12 2.16 3.33
N VAL A 330 8.28 2.23 3.97
CA VAL A 330 8.66 3.42 4.77
C VAL A 330 9.43 4.36 3.85
N VAL A 331 8.88 5.54 3.59
CA VAL A 331 9.47 6.53 2.67
C VAL A 331 10.09 7.66 3.49
N ARG A 332 11.39 7.61 3.75
CA ARG A 332 12.12 8.68 4.47
C ARG A 332 12.40 9.82 3.51
N THR A 333 12.01 11.04 3.87
CA THR A 333 12.24 12.25 3.06
C THR A 333 12.89 13.36 3.86
N SER A 334 13.46 14.35 3.16
CA SER A 334 14.04 15.55 3.77
C SER A 334 13.43 16.83 3.19
N TRP A 335 13.39 17.88 4.02
CA TRP A 335 13.20 19.28 3.62
C TRP A 335 12.07 19.49 2.59
N VAL A 336 10.86 19.05 2.97
CA VAL A 336 9.71 18.96 2.08
C VAL A 336 9.18 20.34 1.67
N VAL A 337 8.97 20.54 0.37
CA VAL A 337 8.39 21.75 -0.23
C VAL A 337 7.18 21.37 -1.08
N GLY A 338 6.02 21.94 -0.77
CA GLY A 338 4.81 21.74 -1.56
C GLY A 338 3.88 22.94 -1.52
N GLU A 339 2.60 22.69 -1.76
CA GLU A 339 1.57 23.72 -1.66
C GLU A 339 1.24 24.03 -0.19
N GLY A 340 1.47 25.29 0.20
CA GLY A 340 1.23 25.79 1.55
C GLY A 340 2.46 26.50 2.13
N ARG A 341 2.46 26.73 3.44
CA ARG A 341 3.59 27.36 4.13
C ARG A 341 4.80 26.42 4.14
N ASN A 342 5.90 26.88 3.54
CA ASN A 342 7.18 26.19 3.53
C ASN A 342 8.34 27.21 3.55
N PHE A 343 9.58 26.70 3.61
CA PHE A 343 10.78 27.54 3.69
C PHE A 343 10.96 28.43 2.45
N VAL A 344 10.80 27.88 1.23
CA VAL A 344 10.97 28.61 -0.03
C VAL A 344 9.97 29.76 -0.13
N GLN A 345 8.69 29.51 0.19
CA GLN A 345 7.65 30.56 0.23
C GLN A 345 7.95 31.64 1.27
N THR A 346 8.53 31.26 2.41
CA THR A 346 8.98 32.23 3.42
C THR A 346 10.08 33.13 2.87
N MET A 347 11.08 32.57 2.18
CA MET A 347 12.17 33.33 1.56
C MET A 347 11.67 34.26 0.46
N LEU A 348 10.77 33.79 -0.41
CA LEU A 348 10.12 34.64 -1.44
C LEU A 348 9.39 35.82 -0.80
N SER A 349 8.64 35.59 0.28
CA SER A 349 7.93 36.67 1.00
C SER A 349 8.89 37.69 1.61
N LEU A 350 10.00 37.26 2.20
CA LEU A 350 11.00 38.17 2.78
C LEU A 350 11.72 38.98 1.70
N ALA A 351 12.05 38.35 0.57
CA ALA A 351 12.68 39.02 -0.57
C ALA A 351 11.79 40.15 -1.10
N ALA A 352 10.50 39.86 -1.32
CA ALA A 352 9.51 40.83 -1.77
C ALA A 352 9.28 41.98 -0.76
N LYS A 353 9.38 41.70 0.54
CA LYS A 353 9.26 42.70 1.61
C LYS A 353 10.53 43.53 1.84
N GLY A 354 11.61 43.27 1.12
CA GLY A 354 12.87 43.99 1.33
C GLY A 354 13.56 43.64 2.66
N VAL A 355 13.27 42.47 3.24
CA VAL A 355 13.91 42.00 4.48
C VAL A 355 15.17 41.19 4.15
N ASP A 356 16.24 41.44 4.90
CA ASP A 356 17.54 40.76 4.77
C ASP A 356 17.67 39.70 5.89
N PRO A 357 17.40 38.41 5.60
CA PRO A 357 17.36 37.40 6.64
C PRO A 357 18.74 36.87 7.02
N ALA A 358 18.90 36.53 8.30
CA ALA A 358 19.92 35.58 8.74
C ALA A 358 19.39 34.15 8.57
N VAL A 359 20.17 33.25 7.97
CA VAL A 359 19.77 31.88 7.67
C VAL A 359 20.89 30.91 8.04
N VAL A 360 20.53 29.75 8.59
CA VAL A 360 21.49 28.74 9.04
C VAL A 360 22.35 28.22 7.86
N ASP A 361 23.68 28.18 8.06
CA ASP A 361 24.69 27.83 7.05
C ASP A 361 25.57 26.63 7.47
N ASP A 362 25.18 25.91 8.51
CA ASP A 362 25.86 24.69 9.01
C ASP A 362 24.92 23.48 9.13
N GLN A 363 23.76 23.53 8.46
CA GLN A 363 22.82 22.43 8.30
C GLN A 363 22.70 22.07 6.82
N PHE A 364 23.08 20.84 6.46
CA PHE A 364 23.21 20.37 5.09
C PHE A 364 22.11 19.35 4.74
N GLY A 365 21.49 19.49 3.58
CA GLY A 365 20.43 18.59 3.14
C GLY A 365 20.08 18.78 1.67
N ARG A 366 18.97 18.14 1.27
CA ARG A 366 18.35 18.31 -0.06
C ARG A 366 16.86 18.58 0.10
N LEU A 367 16.36 19.56 -0.66
CA LEU A 367 14.93 19.82 -0.79
C LEU A 367 14.25 18.64 -1.46
N THR A 368 13.01 18.40 -1.07
CA THR A 368 12.17 17.42 -1.74
C THR A 368 10.82 18.02 -2.05
N PHE A 369 10.48 18.12 -3.33
CA PHE A 369 9.17 18.62 -3.72
C PHE A 369 8.11 17.55 -3.52
N THR A 370 6.92 17.92 -3.04
CA THR A 370 5.85 16.95 -2.76
C THR A 370 5.34 16.25 -4.01
N SER A 371 5.48 16.86 -5.19
CA SER A 371 5.24 16.20 -6.49
C SER A 371 6.18 15.01 -6.71
N GLU A 372 7.45 15.14 -6.34
CA GLU A 372 8.45 14.07 -6.45
C GLU A 372 8.16 12.94 -5.46
N LEU A 373 7.76 13.27 -4.22
CA LEU A 373 7.32 12.27 -3.25
C LEU A 373 6.07 11.53 -3.72
N ALA A 374 5.09 12.24 -4.29
CA ALA A 374 3.89 11.61 -4.85
C ALA A 374 4.25 10.67 -6.01
N ARG A 375 5.18 11.07 -6.88
CA ARG A 375 5.71 10.23 -7.97
C ARG A 375 6.40 8.98 -7.43
N ALA A 376 7.21 9.11 -6.38
CA ALA A 376 7.91 7.98 -5.76
C ALA A 376 6.94 6.99 -5.10
N VAL A 377 5.95 7.49 -4.34
CA VAL A 377 4.91 6.65 -3.73
C VAL A 377 4.16 5.86 -4.80
N ARG A 378 3.74 6.53 -5.87
CA ARG A 378 3.05 5.90 -7.00
C ARG A 378 3.93 4.87 -7.70
N HIS A 379 5.20 5.20 -7.93
CA HIS A 379 6.17 4.26 -8.51
C HIS A 379 6.30 2.98 -7.66
N LEU A 380 6.51 3.11 -6.35
CA LEU A 380 6.66 1.96 -5.46
C LEU A 380 5.41 1.07 -5.43
N THR A 381 4.21 1.67 -5.41
CA THR A 381 2.96 0.90 -5.36
C THR A 381 2.61 0.25 -6.70
N GLU A 382 2.75 0.97 -7.82
CA GLU A 382 2.39 0.48 -9.15
C GLU A 382 3.41 -0.53 -9.70
N SER A 383 4.71 -0.31 -9.49
CA SER A 383 5.76 -1.25 -9.90
C SER A 383 5.87 -2.48 -8.99
N ARG A 384 5.24 -2.43 -7.81
CA ARG A 384 5.35 -3.44 -6.74
C ARG A 384 6.81 -3.74 -6.40
N ALA A 385 7.60 -2.68 -6.21
CA ALA A 385 8.97 -2.79 -5.75
C ALA A 385 9.05 -3.64 -4.46
N PRO A 386 10.21 -4.26 -4.13
CA PRO A 386 10.32 -5.02 -2.89
C PRO A 386 9.91 -4.19 -1.66
N TYR A 387 9.06 -4.72 -0.80
CA TYR A 387 8.66 -4.02 0.43
C TYR A 387 9.87 -3.68 1.31
N GLY A 388 9.76 -2.57 2.05
CA GLY A 388 10.82 -2.12 2.95
C GLY A 388 10.93 -0.61 3.05
N THR A 389 12.04 -0.15 3.62
CA THR A 389 12.37 1.28 3.73
C THR A 389 13.04 1.80 2.46
N TYR A 390 12.70 3.01 2.04
CA TYR A 390 13.27 3.73 0.91
C TYR A 390 13.53 5.18 1.31
N ASN A 391 14.74 5.65 1.03
CA ASN A 391 15.09 7.05 1.09
C ASN A 391 14.66 7.76 -0.20
N VAL A 392 13.93 8.85 -0.08
CA VAL A 392 13.44 9.64 -1.21
C VAL A 392 13.62 11.12 -0.89
N SER A 393 14.52 11.77 -1.62
CA SER A 393 14.64 13.22 -1.65
C SER A 393 14.93 13.72 -3.07
N GLY A 394 15.02 15.03 -3.28
CA GLY A 394 15.60 15.54 -4.52
C GLY A 394 17.03 15.03 -4.71
N SER A 395 17.46 14.83 -5.95
CA SER A 395 18.85 14.49 -6.27
C SER A 395 19.72 15.76 -6.35
N GLY A 396 20.98 15.59 -6.77
CA GLY A 396 21.93 16.70 -6.92
C GLY A 396 22.87 16.89 -5.72
N THR A 397 23.53 18.05 -5.69
CA THR A 397 24.51 18.37 -4.63
C THR A 397 23.80 18.83 -3.36
N GLU A 398 24.31 18.44 -2.19
CA GLU A 398 23.79 18.95 -0.92
C GLU A 398 23.97 20.46 -0.79
N ARG A 399 23.06 21.11 -0.06
CA ARG A 399 23.01 22.56 0.14
C ARG A 399 22.76 22.88 1.60
N THR A 400 23.23 24.05 2.04
CA THR A 400 22.77 24.61 3.31
C THR A 400 21.42 25.32 3.15
N TRP A 401 20.71 25.58 4.24
CA TRP A 401 19.52 26.43 4.19
C TRP A 401 19.83 27.83 3.64
N ALA A 402 21.00 28.39 3.97
CA ALA A 402 21.43 29.68 3.46
C ALA A 402 21.68 29.64 1.94
N ASP A 403 22.24 28.55 1.40
CA ASP A 403 22.38 28.37 -0.05
C ASP A 403 21.03 28.34 -0.76
N ILE A 404 20.05 27.61 -0.21
CA ILE A 404 18.68 27.58 -0.73
C ILE A 404 18.05 28.97 -0.69
N ALA A 405 18.23 29.72 0.39
CA ALA A 405 17.69 31.06 0.52
C ALA A 405 18.33 32.03 -0.49
N ARG A 406 19.66 32.01 -0.63
CA ARG A 406 20.40 32.80 -1.65
C ARG A 406 19.90 32.47 -3.05
N ARG A 407 19.78 31.19 -3.38
CA ARG A 407 19.29 30.75 -4.69
C ARG A 407 17.84 31.16 -4.93
N THR A 408 16.99 31.11 -3.91
CA THR A 408 15.59 31.57 -4.00
C THR A 408 15.52 33.07 -4.25
N PHE A 409 16.35 33.88 -3.58
CA PHE A 409 16.44 35.34 -3.80
C PHE A 409 16.86 35.65 -5.24
N ASP A 410 17.94 35.02 -5.70
CA ASP A 410 18.47 35.17 -7.06
C ASP A 410 17.40 34.82 -8.12
N LEU A 411 16.75 33.66 -7.99
CA LEU A 411 15.67 33.23 -8.89
C LEU A 411 14.45 34.17 -8.90
N ALA A 412 14.19 34.84 -7.78
CA ALA A 412 13.14 35.84 -7.66
C ALA A 412 13.56 37.25 -8.13
N GLY A 413 14.78 37.43 -8.65
CA GLY A 413 15.29 38.70 -9.15
C GLY A 413 15.81 39.64 -8.07
N HIS A 414 16.13 39.14 -6.88
CA HIS A 414 16.70 39.91 -5.77
C HIS A 414 18.18 39.57 -5.54
N ASP A 415 18.96 40.50 -4.96
CA ASP A 415 20.38 40.27 -4.66
C ASP A 415 20.56 39.15 -3.62
N PRO A 416 21.21 38.01 -3.96
CA PRO A 416 21.41 36.91 -3.02
C PRO A 416 22.29 37.27 -1.82
N ARG A 417 23.11 38.33 -1.91
CA ARG A 417 23.99 38.78 -0.80
C ARG A 417 23.21 39.38 0.38
N ARG A 418 21.91 39.63 0.20
CA ARG A 418 20.98 40.05 1.25
C ARG A 418 20.71 38.93 2.28
N VAL A 419 21.02 37.68 1.93
CA VAL A 419 20.94 36.53 2.84
C VAL A 419 22.27 36.36 3.55
N ARG A 420 22.26 36.54 4.88
CA ARG A 420 23.44 36.33 5.73
C ARG A 420 23.44 34.92 6.29
N GLY A 421 24.47 34.14 5.98
CA GLY A 421 24.69 32.83 6.58
C GLY A 421 25.12 32.95 8.05
N VAL A 422 24.57 32.13 8.94
CA VAL A 422 24.91 32.09 10.36
C VAL A 422 25.02 30.64 10.85
N SER A 423 25.78 30.40 11.93
CA SER A 423 25.79 29.07 12.55
C SER A 423 24.46 28.77 13.24
N THR A 424 24.14 27.49 13.44
CA THR A 424 22.99 27.06 14.24
C THR A 424 23.03 27.67 15.64
N ALA A 425 24.22 27.74 16.25
CA ALA A 425 24.40 28.34 17.58
C ALA A 425 24.08 29.85 17.59
N GLU A 426 24.52 30.59 16.58
CA GLU A 426 24.19 32.02 16.44
C GLU A 426 22.71 32.23 16.14
N TYR A 427 22.13 31.44 15.23
CA TYR A 427 20.74 31.57 14.82
C TYR A 427 19.76 31.45 16.00
N PHE A 428 20.06 30.56 16.95
CA PHE A 428 19.22 30.30 18.12
C PHE A 428 19.70 30.98 19.40
N SER A 429 20.72 31.84 19.36
CA SER A 429 21.30 32.46 20.57
C SER A 429 20.30 33.33 21.36
N ALA A 430 19.29 33.86 20.67
CA ALA A 430 18.24 34.70 21.25
C ALA A 430 16.88 33.98 21.37
N ALA A 431 16.83 32.66 21.13
CA ALA A 431 15.59 31.90 21.20
C ALA A 431 15.09 31.83 22.65
N THR A 432 13.86 32.29 22.88
CA THR A 432 13.18 32.24 24.19
C THR A 432 12.20 31.06 24.31
N ALA A 433 11.89 30.42 23.19
CA ALA A 433 11.08 29.21 23.12
C ALA A 433 11.97 27.96 22.94
N PRO A 434 11.48 26.76 23.31
CA PRO A 434 12.20 25.52 23.04
C PRO A 434 12.54 25.37 21.55
N VAL A 435 13.78 24.99 21.27
CA VAL A 435 14.29 24.72 19.93
C VAL A 435 14.65 23.25 19.85
N ALA A 436 14.13 22.56 18.84
CA ALA A 436 14.49 21.17 18.62
C ALA A 436 15.93 21.08 18.07
N PRO A 437 16.76 20.16 18.56
CA PRO A 437 18.05 19.90 17.95
C PRO A 437 17.83 19.38 16.53
N ARG A 438 18.54 19.98 15.56
CA ARG A 438 18.45 19.63 14.14
C ARG A 438 19.71 18.88 13.70
N PRO A 439 19.60 17.83 12.88
CA PRO A 439 20.76 17.16 12.33
C PRO A 439 21.65 18.15 11.55
N ALA A 440 22.95 18.14 11.79
CA ALA A 440 23.88 18.99 11.06
C ALA A 440 23.94 18.61 9.57
N ARG A 441 23.79 17.31 9.25
CA ARG A 441 23.76 16.82 7.88
C ARG A 441 22.70 15.73 7.73
N SER A 442 21.68 15.94 6.91
CA SER A 442 20.53 15.02 6.79
C SER A 442 20.36 14.46 5.37
N VAL A 443 21.47 14.36 4.63
CA VAL A 443 21.47 13.85 3.26
C VAL A 443 21.24 12.35 3.23
N LEU A 444 20.29 11.93 2.41
CA LEU A 444 19.92 10.53 2.21
C LEU A 444 20.58 9.96 0.95
N ASP A 445 21.05 8.71 1.03
CA ASP A 445 21.47 7.90 -0.12
C ASP A 445 20.22 7.48 -0.91
N LEU A 446 20.25 7.64 -2.24
CA LEU A 446 19.11 7.40 -3.13
C LEU A 446 19.26 6.12 -3.95
N GLY A 447 20.36 5.38 -3.78
CA GLY A 447 20.71 4.24 -4.64
C GLY A 447 19.67 3.12 -4.60
N LYS A 448 18.99 2.92 -3.46
CA LYS A 448 17.96 1.89 -3.34
C LYS A 448 16.70 2.21 -4.15
N ILE A 449 16.22 3.45 -4.11
CA ILE A 449 15.05 3.85 -4.91
C ILE A 449 15.41 3.89 -6.41
N GLU A 450 16.61 4.32 -6.76
CA GLU A 450 17.15 4.29 -8.13
C GLU A 450 17.24 2.87 -8.69
N ALA A 451 17.64 1.89 -7.89
CA ALA A 451 17.68 0.48 -8.29
C ALA A 451 16.28 -0.09 -8.64
N THR A 452 15.19 0.57 -8.24
CA THR A 452 13.83 0.20 -8.65
C THR A 452 13.41 0.81 -10.00
N GLY A 453 14.28 1.59 -10.64
CA GLY A 453 14.00 2.31 -11.88
C GLY A 453 13.45 3.73 -11.70
N PHE A 454 13.42 4.25 -10.47
CA PHE A 454 12.97 5.62 -10.18
C PHE A 454 14.16 6.56 -10.01
N TRP A 455 14.26 7.57 -10.87
CA TRP A 455 15.30 8.61 -10.79
C TRP A 455 14.72 9.89 -10.17
N PRO A 456 15.15 10.32 -8.97
CA PRO A 456 14.68 11.56 -8.37
C PRO A 456 15.15 12.79 -9.15
N ALA A 457 14.28 13.79 -9.33
CA ALA A 457 14.63 15.04 -10.01
C ALA A 457 15.67 15.84 -9.21
N ASP A 458 16.49 16.61 -9.92
CA ASP A 458 17.49 17.46 -9.28
C ASP A 458 16.81 18.59 -8.47
N MET A 459 17.29 18.82 -7.25
CA MET A 459 16.66 19.79 -6.35
C MET A 459 16.80 21.24 -6.83
N ASP A 460 17.87 21.58 -7.55
CA ASP A 460 18.10 22.94 -8.06
C ASP A 460 17.21 23.23 -9.27
N GLU A 461 16.97 22.22 -10.12
CA GLU A 461 16.01 22.29 -11.24
C GLU A 461 14.58 22.47 -10.73
N THR A 462 14.15 21.60 -9.82
CA THR A 462 12.80 21.67 -9.23
C THR A 462 12.56 22.93 -8.42
N LEU A 463 13.57 23.46 -7.73
CA LEU A 463 13.52 24.78 -7.08
C LEU A 463 13.33 25.91 -8.10
N THR A 464 14.07 25.86 -9.22
CA THR A 464 13.96 26.85 -10.29
C THR A 464 12.54 26.89 -10.85
N ASP A 465 11.96 25.72 -11.15
CA ASP A 465 10.61 25.61 -11.69
C ASP A 465 9.56 26.10 -10.68
N TYR A 466 9.70 25.73 -9.41
CA TYR A 466 8.79 26.18 -8.35
C TYR A 466 8.80 27.70 -8.18
N VAL A 467 9.97 28.34 -8.14
CA VAL A 467 10.08 29.80 -8.00
C VAL A 467 9.54 30.52 -9.24
N ARG A 468 9.81 30.01 -10.45
CA ARG A 468 9.23 30.56 -11.69
C ARG A 468 7.71 30.50 -11.70
N ALA A 469 7.13 29.37 -11.31
CA ALA A 469 5.68 29.22 -11.22
C ALA A 469 5.07 30.23 -10.21
N ALA A 470 5.70 30.39 -9.04
CA ALA A 470 5.24 31.31 -8.01
C ALA A 470 5.33 32.80 -8.43
N THR A 471 6.39 33.18 -9.14
CA THR A 471 6.60 34.56 -9.59
C THR A 471 5.68 34.96 -10.75
N LEU A 472 5.41 34.05 -11.70
CA LEU A 472 4.44 34.28 -12.79
C LEU A 472 3.00 34.48 -12.27
N HIS A 473 2.62 33.73 -11.24
CA HIS A 473 1.29 33.88 -10.62
C HIS A 473 1.12 35.25 -9.96
N THR A 474 2.19 35.84 -9.43
CA THR A 474 2.17 37.16 -8.79
C THR A 474 2.10 38.30 -9.80
N GLN A 475 2.50 38.09 -11.05
CA GLN A 475 2.42 39.09 -12.13
C GLN A 475 1.08 39.07 -12.88
N SER A 476 0.25 38.06 -12.67
CA SER A 476 -1.02 37.85 -13.38
C SER A 476 -2.27 38.23 -12.55
N VAL A 477 -2.08 38.78 -11.35
CA VAL A 477 -3.12 39.20 -10.40
C VAL A 477 -3.11 40.70 -10.19
#